data_AF-A0AAW3B4X7-F1
#
_entry.id   AF-A0AAW3B4X7-F1
#
_cell.length_a   1.000
_cell.length_b   1.000
_cell.length_c   1.000
_cell.angle_alpha   90.00
_cell.angle_beta   90.00
_cell.angle_gamma   90.00
#
_symmetry.space_group_name_H-M   'P 1'
#
loop_
_entity.id
_entity.type
_entity.pdbx_description
1 polymer ?
#
loop_
_entity_poly.entity_id
_entity_poly.type
_entity_poly.pdbx_seq_one_letter_code
_entity_poly.pdbx_strand_id
1 'polypeptide(L)'
;ALDAKVHRDRIFGKHVAEYLKQVKEEASSNPDEKCVQFSKYMEAKVAPESIECMYKKAHAAIRADPSKSLPKKAKKEGAKHKSYKTKKMSGAEKRTAAKAKVAAIRERLGK
;
A
#
# COMPACT_ATOMS: atom_id res chain seq x y z
N ALA A 1 22.61 -34.24 1.97
CA ALA A 1 23.67 -33.34 1.48
C ALA A 1 23.03 -32.00 1.09
N LEU A 2 23.67 -30.88 1.39
CA LEU A 2 23.17 -29.55 1.01
C LEU A 2 23.60 -29.25 -0.44
N ASP A 3 22.63 -29.07 -1.33
CA ASP A 3 22.91 -28.60 -2.69
C ASP A 3 23.02 -27.06 -2.70
N ALA A 4 24.26 -26.58 -2.72
CA ALA A 4 24.56 -25.15 -2.74
C ALA A 4 24.02 -24.44 -4.00
N LYS A 5 23.93 -25.13 -5.14
CA LYS A 5 23.46 -24.56 -6.41
C LYS A 5 21.95 -24.30 -6.33
N VAL A 6 21.19 -25.26 -5.82
CA VAL A 6 19.74 -25.11 -5.64
C VAL A 6 19.44 -24.00 -4.64
N HIS A 7 20.19 -23.93 -3.54
CA HIS A 7 20.01 -22.86 -2.55
C HIS A 7 20.29 -21.47 -3.14
N ARG A 8 21.39 -21.34 -3.89
CA ARG A 8 21.74 -20.11 -4.62
C ARG A 8 20.63 -19.69 -5.60
N ASP A 9 20.07 -20.64 -6.33
CA ASP A 9 19.00 -20.40 -7.31
C ASP A 9 17.69 -19.96 -6.65
N ARG A 10 17.42 -20.42 -5.43
CA ARG A 10 16.31 -19.94 -4.61
C ARG A 10 16.55 -18.49 -4.14
N ILE A 11 17.76 -18.14 -3.72
CA ILE A 11 18.14 -16.77 -3.32
C ILE A 11 17.94 -15.78 -4.48
N PHE A 12 18.40 -16.14 -5.68
CA PHE A 12 18.26 -15.28 -6.86
C PHE A 12 16.91 -15.39 -7.57
N GLY A 13 15.94 -16.11 -6.99
CA GLY A 13 14.57 -16.12 -7.49
C GLY A 13 14.34 -16.87 -8.79
N LYS A 14 15.20 -17.83 -9.19
CA LYS A 14 15.01 -18.59 -10.43
C LYS A 14 13.69 -19.36 -10.47
N HIS A 15 13.31 -19.96 -9.34
CA HIS A 15 12.02 -20.62 -9.19
C HIS A 15 10.82 -19.67 -9.38
N VAL A 16 10.98 -18.39 -9.01
CA VAL A 16 9.95 -17.36 -9.23
C VAL A 16 9.89 -16.99 -10.71
N ALA A 17 11.04 -16.86 -11.36
CA ALA A 17 11.11 -16.61 -12.80
C ALA A 17 10.50 -17.74 -13.62
N GLU A 18 10.79 -18.99 -13.26
CA GLU A 18 10.23 -20.18 -13.89
C GLU A 18 8.70 -20.24 -13.71
N TYR A 19 8.21 -19.99 -12.48
CA TYR A 19 6.77 -19.98 -12.24
C TYR A 19 6.06 -18.81 -12.92
N LEU A 20 6.68 -17.62 -12.95
CA LEU A 20 6.15 -16.46 -13.68
C LEU A 20 6.04 -16.76 -15.19
N LYS A 21 6.99 -17.53 -15.74
CA LYS A 21 6.94 -17.97 -17.13
C LYS A 21 5.76 -18.91 -17.37
N GLN A 22 5.58 -19.92 -16.52
CA GLN A 22 4.45 -20.86 -16.58
C GLN A 22 3.11 -20.13 -16.50
N VAL A 23 2.94 -19.26 -15.50
CA VAL A 23 1.71 -18.47 -15.31
C VAL A 23 1.44 -17.56 -16.51
N LYS A 24 2.49 -16.99 -17.12
CA LYS A 24 2.33 -16.14 -18.31
C LYS A 24 1.93 -16.95 -19.55
N GLU A 25 2.49 -18.13 -19.73
CA GLU A 25 2.11 -19.05 -20.81
C GLU A 25 0.65 -19.51 -20.66
N GLU A 26 0.25 -19.92 -19.45
CA GLU A 26 -1.13 -20.29 -19.12
C GLU A 26 -2.12 -19.13 -19.32
N ALA A 27 -1.75 -17.91 -18.87
CA ALA A 27 -2.57 -16.72 -19.06
C ALA A 27 -2.73 -16.33 -20.54
N SER A 28 -1.74 -16.64 -21.38
CA SER A 28 -1.85 -16.46 -22.84
C SER A 28 -2.78 -17.49 -23.49
N SER A 29 -2.85 -18.70 -22.95
CA SER A 29 -3.76 -19.75 -23.44
C SER A 29 -5.20 -19.54 -22.97
N ASN A 30 -5.41 -19.04 -21.75
CA ASN A 30 -6.74 -18.80 -21.16
C ASN A 30 -6.89 -17.34 -20.70
N PRO A 31 -7.13 -16.40 -21.62
CA PRO A 31 -7.22 -14.97 -21.30
C PRO A 31 -8.45 -14.60 -20.45
N ASP A 32 -9.48 -15.46 -20.43
CA ASP A 32 -10.71 -15.25 -19.66
C ASP A 32 -10.53 -15.57 -18.16
N GLU A 33 -9.49 -16.32 -17.80
CA GLU A 33 -9.18 -16.63 -16.41
C GLU A 33 -8.43 -15.46 -15.76
N LYS A 34 -8.98 -14.95 -14.66
CA LYS A 34 -8.34 -13.88 -13.91
C LYS A 34 -7.03 -14.39 -13.32
N CYS A 35 -5.90 -13.95 -13.87
CA CYS A 35 -4.59 -14.21 -13.30
C CYS A 35 -4.44 -13.46 -11.96
N VAL A 36 -4.75 -14.14 -10.85
CA VAL A 36 -4.62 -13.60 -9.48
C VAL A 36 -3.14 -13.49 -9.08
N GLN A 37 -2.33 -14.41 -9.59
CA GLN A 37 -0.91 -14.49 -9.29
C GLN A 37 -0.11 -13.52 -10.17
N PHE A 38 1.01 -13.01 -9.63
CA PHE A 38 1.93 -12.12 -10.35
C PHE A 38 1.34 -10.86 -11.00
N SER A 39 0.13 -10.44 -10.64
CA SER A 39 -0.52 -9.24 -11.18
C SER A 39 0.38 -8.00 -11.16
N LYS A 40 1.02 -7.73 -10.01
CA LYS A 40 1.97 -6.61 -9.86
C LYS A 40 3.20 -6.73 -10.75
N TYR A 41 3.68 -7.94 -11.01
CA TYR A 41 4.83 -8.18 -11.89
C TYR A 41 4.46 -7.92 -13.35
N MET A 42 3.23 -8.28 -13.75
CA MET A 42 2.68 -7.99 -15.07
C MET A 42 2.45 -6.49 -15.25
N GLU A 43 1.88 -5.80 -14.26
CA GLU A 43 1.71 -4.33 -14.23
C GLU A 43 3.06 -3.60 -14.35
N ALA A 44 4.07 -4.06 -13.61
CA ALA A 44 5.41 -3.50 -13.63
C ALA A 44 6.27 -3.97 -14.82
N LYS A 45 5.72 -4.80 -15.72
CA LYS A 45 6.40 -5.37 -16.90
C LYS A 45 7.73 -6.04 -16.56
N VAL A 46 7.79 -6.75 -15.43
CA VAL A 46 8.99 -7.47 -15.00
C VAL A 46 9.11 -8.76 -15.80
N ALA A 47 10.18 -8.89 -16.59
CA ALA A 47 10.48 -10.11 -17.33
C ALA A 47 11.08 -11.19 -16.39
N PRO A 48 10.77 -12.49 -16.60
CA PRO A 48 11.37 -13.58 -15.83
C PRO A 48 12.91 -13.52 -15.77
N GLU A 49 13.55 -13.20 -16.90
CA GLU A 49 15.00 -13.13 -17.02
C GLU A 49 15.63 -11.97 -16.21
N SER A 50 14.85 -10.93 -15.91
CA SER A 50 15.36 -9.75 -15.18
C SER A 50 15.41 -9.96 -13.66
N ILE A 51 14.68 -10.96 -13.14
CA ILE A 51 14.55 -11.23 -11.70
C ILE A 51 15.91 -11.51 -11.05
N GLU A 52 16.74 -12.38 -11.65
CA GLU A 52 18.08 -12.69 -11.11
C GLU A 52 18.98 -11.45 -11.10
N CYS A 53 18.90 -10.61 -12.14
CA CYS A 53 19.66 -9.36 -12.24
C CYS A 53 19.24 -8.34 -11.18
N MET A 54 17.93 -8.24 -10.90
CA MET A 54 17.38 -7.36 -9.87
C MET A 54 17.92 -7.72 -8.48
N TYR A 55 17.92 -9.00 -8.11
CA TYR A 55 18.44 -9.44 -6.81
C TYR A 55 19.95 -9.23 -6.67
N LYS A 56 20.73 -9.52 -7.72
CA LYS A 56 22.19 -9.24 -7.71
C LYS A 56 22.48 -7.76 -7.47
N LYS A 57 21.77 -6.87 -8.17
CA LYS A 57 21.89 -5.42 -7.98
C LYS A 57 21.50 -4.99 -6.57
N ALA A 58 20.40 -5.52 -6.04
CA ALA A 58 19.95 -5.24 -4.67
C ALA A 58 21.01 -5.65 -3.63
N HIS A 59 21.59 -6.84 -3.75
CA HIS A 59 22.63 -7.29 -2.84
C HIS A 59 23.91 -6.45 -2.91
N ALA A 60 24.30 -6.02 -4.11
CA ALA A 60 25.44 -5.12 -4.28
C ALA A 60 25.16 -3.74 -3.64
N ALA A 61 23.97 -3.18 -3.86
CA ALA A 61 23.57 -1.89 -3.31
C ALA A 61 23.53 -1.90 -1.77
N ILE A 62 22.93 -2.94 -1.17
CA ILE A 62 22.85 -3.08 0.30
C ILE A 62 24.24 -3.26 0.93
N ARG A 63 25.15 -3.98 0.25
CA ARG A 63 26.53 -4.13 0.73
C ARG A 63 27.33 -2.83 0.61
N ALA A 64 27.09 -2.05 -0.44
CA ALA A 64 27.75 -0.77 -0.64
C ALA A 64 27.30 0.28 0.38
N ASP A 65 26.00 0.33 0.68
CA ASP A 65 25.44 1.20 1.72
C ASP A 65 24.39 0.47 2.56
N PRO A 66 24.76 0.01 3.78
CA PRO A 66 23.82 -0.63 4.69
C PRO A 66 23.01 0.38 5.51
N SER A 67 23.15 1.69 5.25
CA SER A 67 22.46 2.72 6.02
C SER A 67 20.94 2.66 5.84
N LYS A 68 20.23 3.10 6.88
CA LYS A 68 18.77 3.06 6.89
C LYS A 68 18.19 4.20 6.05
N SER A 69 17.76 3.90 4.82
CA SER A 69 16.93 4.80 4.03
C SER A 69 15.50 4.82 4.57
N LEU A 70 15.26 5.59 5.64
CA LEU A 70 13.90 5.94 6.03
C LEU A 70 13.42 7.02 5.05
N PRO A 71 12.29 6.82 4.32
CA PRO A 71 11.70 7.91 3.58
C PRO A 71 11.33 8.98 4.61
N LYS A 72 12.08 10.10 4.63
CA LYS A 72 11.67 11.31 5.33
C LYS A 72 10.32 11.67 4.73
N LYS A 73 9.23 11.32 5.42
CA LYS A 73 7.90 11.80 5.05
C LYS A 73 7.99 13.31 5.14
N ALA A 74 8.17 13.97 4.00
CA ALA A 74 8.10 15.41 3.89
C ALA A 74 6.69 15.78 4.35
N LYS A 75 6.56 16.22 5.60
CA LYS A 75 5.33 16.84 6.07
C LYS A 75 5.20 18.08 5.19
N LYS A 76 4.15 18.14 4.36
CA LYS A 76 3.79 19.38 3.66
C LYS A 76 3.71 20.47 4.73
N GLU A 77 4.48 21.53 4.54
CA GLU A 77 4.55 22.63 5.49
C GLU A 77 3.14 23.22 5.68
N GLY A 78 2.67 23.30 6.92
CA GLY A 78 1.29 23.73 7.24
C GLY A 78 0.19 22.66 7.13
N ALA A 79 0.48 21.40 6.79
CA ALA A 79 -0.54 20.36 6.77
C ALA A 79 -1.03 20.03 8.19
N LYS A 80 -2.27 20.43 8.50
CA LYS A 80 -2.95 20.08 9.75
C LYS A 80 -3.16 18.56 9.81
N HIS A 81 -2.83 17.95 10.94
CA HIS A 81 -3.07 16.53 11.17
C HIS A 81 -4.58 16.23 11.06
N LYS A 82 -4.94 15.20 10.29
CA LYS A 82 -6.33 14.75 10.17
C LYS A 82 -6.78 14.16 11.51
N SER A 83 -7.58 14.93 12.25
CA SER A 83 -8.12 14.53 13.54
C SER A 83 -9.55 14.01 13.36
N TYR A 84 -9.80 12.78 13.78
CA TYR A 84 -11.14 12.19 13.82
C TYR A 84 -11.89 12.50 15.14
N LYS A 85 -11.30 13.31 16.02
CA LYS A 85 -11.92 13.71 17.29
C LYS A 85 -13.04 14.72 17.02
N THR A 86 -14.18 14.54 17.69
CA THR A 86 -15.26 15.53 17.68
C THR A 86 -14.77 16.83 18.32
N LYS A 87 -14.94 17.94 17.60
CA LYS A 87 -14.60 19.26 18.11
C LYS A 87 -15.60 19.65 19.19
N LYS A 88 -15.12 20.10 20.35
CA LYS A 88 -16.00 20.65 21.39
C LYS A 88 -16.67 21.91 20.84
N MET A 89 -18.00 21.94 20.90
CA MET A 89 -18.79 23.14 20.57
C MET A 89 -18.39 24.29 21.48
N SER A 90 -18.25 25.48 20.90
CA SER A 90 -18.00 26.71 21.65
C SER A 90 -19.22 27.11 22.49
N GLY A 91 -19.01 27.98 23.48
CA GLY A 91 -20.10 28.46 24.35
C GLY A 91 -21.19 29.21 23.56
N ALA A 92 -20.82 29.98 22.54
CA ALA A 92 -21.76 30.69 21.68
C ALA A 92 -22.63 29.72 20.87
N GLU A 93 -22.03 28.72 20.24
CA GLU A 93 -22.75 27.71 19.45
C GLU A 93 -23.68 26.85 20.33
N LYS A 94 -23.26 26.56 21.59
CA LYS A 94 -24.14 25.87 22.54
C LYS A 94 -25.37 26.71 22.91
N ARG A 95 -25.20 28.02 23.09
CA ARG A 95 -26.31 28.94 23.42
C ARG A 95 -27.29 29.08 22.26
N THR A 96 -26.80 29.19 21.02
CA THR A 96 -27.68 29.26 19.84
C THR A 96 -28.44 27.96 19.63
N ALA A 97 -27.78 26.80 19.74
CA ALA A 97 -28.43 25.50 19.66
C ALA A 97 -29.48 25.30 20.76
N ALA A 98 -29.20 25.76 21.99
CA ALA A 98 -30.18 25.71 23.08
C ALA A 98 -31.40 26.60 22.80
N LYS A 99 -31.20 27.84 22.34
CA LYS A 99 -32.30 28.74 21.96
C LYS A 99 -33.17 28.16 20.85
N ALA A 100 -32.55 27.61 19.80
CA ALA A 100 -33.27 26.97 18.70
C ALA A 100 -34.10 25.75 19.18
N LYS A 101 -33.53 24.92 20.07
CA LYS A 101 -34.26 23.80 20.67
C LYS A 101 -35.46 24.26 21.50
N VAL A 102 -35.28 25.29 22.34
CA VAL A 102 -36.37 25.83 23.16
C VAL A 102 -37.47 26.46 22.28
N ALA A 103 -37.11 27.21 21.25
CA ALA A 103 -38.06 27.78 20.30
C ALA A 103 -38.88 26.69 19.58
N ALA A 104 -38.21 25.66 19.03
CA ALA A 104 -38.89 24.55 18.38
C ALA A 104 -39.85 23.79 19.30
N ILE A 105 -39.51 23.66 20.59
CA ILE A 105 -40.40 23.06 21.59
C ILE A 105 -41.60 23.96 21.88
N ARG A 106 -41.42 25.28 21.98
CA ARG A 106 -42.52 26.24 22.19
C ARG A 106 -43.53 26.22 21.05
N GLU A 107 -43.04 26.29 19.81
CA GLU A 107 -43.85 26.15 18.60
C GLU A 107 -44.62 24.83 18.58
N ARG A 108 -43.96 23.70 18.89
CA ARG A 108 -44.61 22.39 18.97
C ARG A 108 -45.70 22.31 20.05
N LEU A 109 -45.54 23.05 21.15
CA LEU A 109 -46.48 23.10 22.26
C LEU A 109 -47.57 24.16 22.05
N GLY A 110 -47.58 24.86 20.90
CA GLY A 110 -48.58 25.87 20.57
C GLY A 110 -48.60 27.06 21.53
N LYS A 111 -47.44 27.41 22.11
CA LYS A 111 -47.27 28.58 22.99
C LYS A 111 -46.36 29.62 22.36
#